data_AF-A0A258H6E7-F1
#
_entry.id   AF-A0A258H6E7-F1
#
_cell.length_a   1.000
_cell.length_b   1.000
_cell.length_c   1.000
_cell.angle_alpha   90.00
_cell.angle_beta   90.00
_cell.angle_gamma   90.00
#
_symmetry.space_group_name_H-M   'P 1'
#
loop_
_entity.id
_entity.type
_entity.pdbx_description
1 polymer ?
#
loop_
_entity_poly.entity_id
_entity_poly.type
_entity_poly.pdbx_seq_one_letter_code
_entity_poly.pdbx_strand_id
1 'polypeptide(L)'
;MESVTEYPFLFSVEAVVGQVEGRRPSARHALLIFVTAADFEAAQRRAEGAATGAGWMMVQLKRGKPISGEPMGDEILDAALETSLQNGSAIVVYTDELTPDA
;
A
#
# COMPACT_ATOMS: atom_id res chain seq x y z
N MET A 1 6.73 18.62 -22.14
CA MET A 1 6.08 17.84 -21.06
C MET A 1 6.97 18.00 -19.85
N GLU A 2 6.55 18.78 -18.87
CA GLU A 2 7.25 18.83 -17.58
C GLU A 2 7.19 17.43 -16.97
N SER A 3 8.36 16.88 -16.64
CA SER A 3 8.41 15.64 -15.87
C SER A 3 7.94 16.00 -14.47
N VAL A 4 6.72 15.58 -14.10
CA VAL A 4 6.23 15.75 -12.74
C VAL A 4 7.13 14.90 -11.85
N THR A 5 7.88 15.55 -10.96
CA THR A 5 8.71 14.82 -9.99
C THR A 5 7.79 14.06 -9.05
N GLU A 6 7.89 12.73 -9.06
CA GLU A 6 7.18 11.87 -8.13
C GLU A 6 8.07 11.51 -6.94
N TYR A 7 7.46 11.45 -5.77
CA TYR A 7 8.12 11.10 -4.51
C TYR A 7 7.51 9.82 -3.96
N PRO A 8 8.30 8.96 -3.30
CA PRO A 8 7.79 7.76 -2.69
C PRO A 8 7.10 8.06 -1.35
N PHE A 9 5.97 7.40 -1.13
CA PHE A 9 5.17 7.46 0.08
C PHE A 9 4.88 6.05 0.57
N LEU A 10 4.75 5.92 1.90
CA LEU A 10 4.37 4.69 2.57
C LEU A 10 3.10 4.92 3.38
N PHE A 11 2.10 4.06 3.17
CA PHE A 11 0.85 4.05 3.91
C PHE A 11 0.67 2.75 4.69
N SER A 12 0.28 2.86 5.95
CA SER A 12 -0.32 1.77 6.68
C SER A 12 -1.83 1.76 6.43
N VAL A 13 -2.34 0.61 6.06
CA VAL A 13 -3.71 0.44 5.60
C VAL A 13 -4.32 -0.75 6.30
N GLU A 14 -5.59 -0.64 6.63
CA GLU A 14 -6.40 -1.80 7.00
C GLU A 14 -7.42 -2.01 5.90
N ALA A 15 -7.56 -3.25 5.43
CA ALA A 15 -8.54 -3.57 4.42
C ALA A 15 -9.10 -4.98 4.64
N VAL A 16 -10.24 -5.22 4.02
CA VAL A 16 -10.97 -6.48 4.09
C VAL A 16 -10.84 -7.23 2.78
N VAL A 17 -10.68 -8.54 2.84
CA VAL A 17 -10.61 -9.40 1.66
C VAL A 17 -11.97 -9.39 0.94
N GLY A 18 -11.97 -8.85 -0.28
CA GLY A 18 -13.11 -8.91 -1.20
C GLY A 18 -12.96 -10.04 -2.21
N GLN A 19 -11.97 -9.91 -3.10
CA GLN A 19 -11.68 -10.84 -4.20
C GLN A 19 -10.17 -11.18 -4.27
N VAL A 20 -9.52 -11.31 -3.11
CA VAL A 20 -8.09 -11.66 -3.04
C VAL A 20 -7.94 -13.18 -3.03
N GLU A 21 -7.25 -13.73 -4.02
CA GLU A 21 -7.04 -15.18 -4.16
C GLU A 21 -6.30 -15.78 -2.96
N GLY A 22 -6.68 -16.99 -2.55
CA GLY A 22 -6.03 -17.71 -1.45
C GLY A 22 -6.33 -17.18 -0.05
N ARG A 23 -7.21 -16.18 0.10
CA ARG A 23 -7.61 -15.62 1.39
C ARG A 23 -9.07 -15.87 1.73
N ARG A 24 -9.36 -15.97 3.03
CA ARG A 24 -10.72 -16.10 3.52
C ARG A 24 -11.50 -14.81 3.20
N PRO A 25 -12.68 -14.88 2.57
CA PRO A 25 -13.49 -13.70 2.33
C PRO A 25 -13.87 -13.03 3.65
N SER A 26 -13.93 -11.70 3.64
CA SER A 26 -14.24 -10.86 4.82
C SER A 26 -13.17 -10.85 5.93
N ALA A 27 -12.03 -11.51 5.74
CA ALA A 27 -10.86 -11.38 6.63
C ALA A 27 -10.31 -9.95 6.59
N ARG A 28 -9.97 -9.38 7.75
CA ARG A 28 -9.36 -8.05 7.85
C ARG A 28 -7.85 -8.22 7.98
N HIS A 29 -7.08 -7.49 7.18
CA HIS A 29 -5.62 -7.51 7.23
C HIS A 29 -5.04 -6.10 7.30
N ALA A 30 -3.87 -6.02 7.92
CA ALA A 30 -2.99 -4.88 7.77
C ALA A 30 -2.20 -5.00 6.46
N LEU A 31 -2.05 -3.87 5.77
CA LEU A 31 -1.27 -3.72 4.55
C LEU A 31 -0.27 -2.57 4.74
N LEU A 32 0.88 -2.69 4.10
CA LEU A 32 1.68 -1.53 3.73
C LEU A 32 1.56 -1.30 2.24
N ILE A 33 1.29 -0.06 1.85
CA ILE A 33 1.21 0.33 0.45
C ILE A 33 2.26 1.38 0.17
N PHE A 34 3.14 1.05 -0.76
CA PHE A 34 4.15 1.94 -1.30
C PHE A 34 3.61 2.53 -2.60
N VAL A 35 3.71 3.84 -2.78
CA VAL A 35 3.30 4.52 -4.00
C VAL A 35 4.27 5.64 -4.34
N THR A 36 4.42 5.94 -5.62
CA THR A 36 5.01 7.20 -6.07
C THR A 36 3.89 8.16 -6.47
N ALA A 37 4.03 9.44 -6.10
CA ALA A 37 3.09 10.48 -6.51
C ALA A 37 3.73 11.88 -6.44
N ALA A 38 3.12 12.86 -7.10
CA ALA A 38 3.57 14.25 -7.05
C ALA A 38 3.44 14.89 -5.65
N ASP A 39 2.42 14.48 -4.90
CA ASP A 39 2.06 15.03 -3.60
C ASP A 39 1.31 14.00 -2.76
N PHE A 40 1.09 14.31 -1.48
CA PHE A 40 0.49 13.40 -0.52
C PHE A 40 -0.98 13.04 -0.84
N GLU A 41 -1.75 13.98 -1.38
CA GLU A 41 -3.17 13.75 -1.72
C GLU A 41 -3.27 12.81 -2.92
N ALA A 42 -2.43 13.03 -3.95
CA ALA A 42 -2.28 12.10 -5.06
C ALA A 42 -1.82 10.71 -4.58
N ALA A 43 -0.89 10.66 -3.63
CA ALA A 43 -0.41 9.42 -3.03
C ALA A 43 -1.54 8.65 -2.31
N GLN A 44 -2.39 9.33 -1.55
CA GLN A 44 -3.55 8.71 -0.87
C GLN A 44 -4.51 8.08 -1.87
N ARG A 45 -4.90 8.82 -2.92
CA ARG A 45 -5.80 8.29 -3.97
C ARG A 45 -5.18 7.08 -4.66
N ARG A 46 -3.87 7.13 -4.94
CA ARG A 46 -3.17 6.03 -5.60
C ARG A 46 -3.07 4.80 -4.70
N ALA A 47 -2.82 4.97 -3.41
CA ALA A 47 -2.77 3.87 -2.45
C ALA A 47 -4.13 3.18 -2.31
N GLU A 48 -5.22 3.95 -2.20
CA GLU A 48 -6.59 3.42 -2.16
C GLU A 48 -6.96 2.69 -3.46
N GLY A 49 -6.60 3.28 -4.61
CA GLY A 49 -6.81 2.67 -5.92
C GLY A 49 -6.03 1.38 -6.11
N ALA A 50 -4.77 1.31 -5.66
CA ALA A 50 -3.95 0.11 -5.71
C ALA A 50 -4.57 -1.03 -4.88
N ALA A 51 -4.99 -0.76 -3.64
CA ALA A 51 -5.66 -1.75 -2.80
C ALA A 51 -6.97 -2.24 -3.42
N THR A 52 -7.82 -1.32 -3.87
CA THR A 52 -9.12 -1.66 -4.47
C THR A 52 -8.95 -2.45 -5.76
N GLY A 53 -7.99 -2.06 -6.61
CA GLY A 53 -7.65 -2.78 -7.84
C GLY A 53 -7.08 -4.18 -7.60
N ALA A 54 -6.43 -4.41 -6.46
CA ALA A 54 -5.96 -5.72 -6.02
C ALA A 54 -7.04 -6.58 -5.33
N GLY A 55 -8.30 -6.15 -5.32
CA GLY A 55 -9.43 -6.91 -4.78
C GLY A 55 -9.70 -6.72 -3.29
N TRP A 56 -9.06 -5.74 -2.65
CA TRP A 56 -9.37 -5.35 -1.27
C TRP A 56 -10.61 -4.46 -1.21
N MET A 57 -11.36 -4.57 -0.11
CA MET A 57 -12.56 -3.79 0.17
C MET A 57 -12.43 -3.08 1.52
N MET A 58 -13.27 -2.06 1.75
CA MET A 58 -13.25 -1.26 2.99
C MET A 58 -11.83 -0.78 3.33
N VAL A 59 -11.13 -0.27 2.32
CA VAL A 59 -9.75 0.21 2.43
C VAL A 59 -9.73 1.43 3.35
N GLN A 60 -8.99 1.34 4.45
CA GLN A 60 -8.83 2.43 5.40
C GLN A 60 -7.34 2.79 5.52
N LEU A 61 -6.96 3.91 4.93
CA LEU A 61 -5.65 4.52 5.13
C LEU A 61 -5.55 5.00 6.58
N LYS A 62 -4.63 4.44 7.37
CA LYS A 62 -4.45 4.77 8.80
C LYS A 62 -3.42 5.86 9.01
N ARG A 63 -2.21 5.65 8.48
CA ARG A 63 -1.11 6.62 8.52
C ARG A 63 -0.41 6.62 7.17
N GLY A 64 0.03 7.78 6.73
CA GLY A 64 0.88 7.95 5.55
C GLY A 64 2.06 8.83 5.87
N LYS A 65 3.20 8.57 5.24
CA LYS A 65 4.37 9.46 5.33
C LYS A 65 5.18 9.42 4.03
N PRO A 66 5.84 10.54 3.66
CA PRO A 66 6.91 10.49 2.66
C PRO A 66 8.07 9.64 3.17
N ILE A 67 8.79 9.01 2.25
CA ILE A 67 9.99 8.22 2.54
C ILE A 67 11.13 8.66 1.62
N SER A 68 12.38 8.36 1.98
CA SER A 68 13.57 8.85 1.25
C SER A 68 13.82 8.15 -0.09
N GLY A 69 13.11 7.05 -0.40
CA GLY A 69 13.41 6.19 -1.55
C GLY A 69 14.66 5.32 -1.37
N GLU A 70 15.32 5.44 -0.22
CA GLU A 70 16.46 4.63 0.19
C GLU A 70 16.00 3.32 0.86
N PRO A 71 16.83 2.28 0.83
CA PRO A 71 16.48 1.01 1.43
C PRO A 71 16.24 1.12 2.94
N MET A 72 15.25 0.38 3.42
CA MET A 72 14.78 0.34 4.80
C MET A 72 15.48 -0.74 5.65
N GLY A 73 16.25 -1.64 5.02
CA GLY A 73 17.00 -2.69 5.70
C GLY A 73 16.19 -3.95 5.98
N ASP A 74 15.01 -4.09 5.36
CA ASP A 74 14.19 -5.30 5.36
C ASP A 74 13.95 -5.71 3.90
N GLU A 75 14.30 -6.95 3.56
CA GLU A 75 14.27 -7.46 2.18
C GLU A 75 12.89 -7.28 1.51
N ILE A 76 11.80 -7.52 2.24
CA ILE A 76 10.45 -7.45 1.69
C ILE A 76 10.06 -5.99 1.47
N LEU A 77 10.39 -5.11 2.41
CA LEU A 77 10.12 -3.68 2.29
C LEU A 77 10.95 -3.04 1.19
N ASP A 78 12.21 -3.45 1.03
CA ASP A 78 13.11 -2.98 -0.01
C ASP A 78 12.64 -3.41 -1.40
N ALA A 79 12.25 -4.67 -1.56
CA ALA A 79 11.67 -5.16 -2.81
C ALA A 79 10.35 -4.44 -3.17
N ALA A 80 9.50 -4.17 -2.17
CA ALA A 80 8.25 -3.45 -2.37
C ALA A 80 8.51 -1.97 -2.75
N LEU A 81 9.47 -1.32 -2.10
CA LEU A 81 9.89 0.02 -2.44
C LEU A 81 10.38 0.08 -3.90
N GLU A 82 11.31 -0.80 -4.28
CA GLU A 82 11.83 -0.88 -5.64
C GLU A 82 10.70 -1.11 -6.66
N THR A 83 9.81 -2.05 -6.38
CA THR A 83 8.63 -2.32 -7.22
C THR A 83 7.75 -1.08 -7.37
N SER A 84 7.55 -0.31 -6.30
CA SER A 84 6.74 0.91 -6.34
C SER A 84 7.41 2.01 -7.16
N LEU A 85 8.74 2.10 -7.15
CA LEU A 85 9.49 3.07 -7.97
C LEU A 85 9.41 2.73 -9.47
N GLN A 86 9.30 1.44 -9.82
CA GLN A 86 9.21 0.99 -11.21
C GLN A 86 7.76 1.00 -11.75
N ASN A 87 6.80 0.56 -10.94
CA ASN A 87 5.42 0.32 -11.36
C ASN A 87 4.43 1.38 -10.82
N GLY A 88 4.92 2.29 -9.99
CA GLY A 88 4.15 3.35 -9.34
C GLY A 88 3.38 2.93 -8.07
N SER A 89 3.31 1.62 -7.77
CA SER A 89 2.74 1.13 -6.50
C SER A 89 3.17 -0.31 -6.19
N ALA A 90 3.26 -0.65 -4.91
CA ALA A 90 3.41 -2.02 -4.40
C ALA A 90 2.65 -2.22 -3.09
N ILE A 91 2.15 -3.43 -2.85
CA ILE A 91 1.39 -3.78 -1.64
C ILE A 91 2.11 -4.92 -0.93
N VAL A 92 2.44 -4.71 0.34
CA VAL A 92 2.89 -5.74 1.27
C VAL A 92 1.71 -6.09 2.17
N VAL A 93 1.36 -7.37 2.21
CA VAL A 93 0.23 -7.85 3.00
C VAL A 93 0.76 -8.59 4.22
N TYR A 94 0.36 -8.18 5.41
CA TYR A 94 0.66 -8.96 6.61
C TYR A 94 -0.22 -10.21 6.65
N THR A 95 0.41 -11.36 6.91
CA THR A 95 -0.27 -12.67 6.93
C THR A 95 -1.28 -12.76 8.07
N ASP A 96 -0.98 -12.13 9.21
CA ASP A 96 -1.85 -12.13 10.38
C ASP A 96 -3.18 -11.43 10.07
N GLU A 97 -4.27 -12.06 10.47
CA GLU A 97 -5.60 -11.45 10.43
C GLU A 97 -5.76 -10.54 11.64
N LEU A 98 -6.28 -9.33 11.41
CA LEU A 98 -6.65 -8.44 12.49
C LEU A 98 -7.91 -9.00 13.16
N THR A 99 -7.79 -9.30 14.45
CA THR A 99 -8.94 -9.71 15.29
C THR A 99 -10.06 -8.66 15.16
N PRO A 100 -11.32 -9.06 14.95
CA PRO A 100 -12.42 -8.10 15.02
C PRO A 100 -12.41 -7.43 16.39
N ASP A 101 -12.63 -6.12 16.42
CA ASP A 101 -12.85 -5.39 17.67
C ASP A 101 -14.05 -6.06 18.37
N ALA A 102 -13.84 -6.52 19.61
CA ALA A 102 -14.79 -7.30 20.39
C ALA A 102 -15.89 -6.45 21.01
#